data_AF-A0A847UC53-F1
#
_entry.id   AF-A0A847UC53-F1
#
_cell.length_a   1.000
_cell.length_b   1.000
_cell.length_c   1.000
_cell.angle_alpha   90.00
_cell.angle_beta   90.00
_cell.angle_gamma   90.00
#
_symmetry.space_group_name_H-M   'P 1'
#
loop_
_entity.id
_entity.type
_entity.pdbx_description
1 polymer ?
#
loop_
_entity_poly.entity_id
_entity_poly.type
_entity_poly.pdbx_seq_one_letter_code
_entity_poly.pdbx_strand_id
1 'polypeptide(L)'
;MPADALPPDVYAVLDQLLTEAGRAVARGDHETASSAVDSAATVTENKVPPGPQRRLLEHCCETVTGLLEAEDTDAALIREYLRATSERLVVEGGSS
;
A
#
# COMPACT_ATOMS: atom_id res chain seq x y z
N MET A 1 -19.92 8.84 8.52
CA MET A 1 -18.54 8.45 8.17
C MET A 1 -18.60 7.00 7.72
N PRO A 2 -17.94 6.62 6.61
CA PRO A 2 -17.89 5.21 6.23
C PRO A 2 -17.22 4.45 7.38
N ALA A 3 -17.85 3.35 7.81
CA ALA A 3 -17.44 2.61 9.02
C ALA A 3 -16.07 1.93 8.88
N ASP A 4 -15.47 2.00 7.69
CA ASP A 4 -14.21 1.41 7.29
C ASP A 4 -13.13 2.43 6.93
N ALA A 5 -13.35 3.73 7.14
CA ALA A 5 -12.32 4.75 6.92
C ALA A 5 -11.09 4.55 7.83
N LEU A 6 -9.93 4.94 7.34
CA LEU A 6 -8.67 4.87 8.07
C LEU A 6 -8.52 6.04 9.06
N PRO A 7 -8.03 5.78 10.28
CA PRO A 7 -7.48 6.83 11.13
C PRO A 7 -6.40 7.63 10.38
N PRO A 8 -6.31 8.97 10.55
CA PRO A 8 -5.37 9.81 9.80
C PRO A 8 -3.90 9.42 9.91
N ASP A 9 -3.49 8.97 11.09
CA ASP A 9 -2.14 8.49 11.37
C ASP A 9 -1.85 7.16 10.65
N VAL A 10 -2.81 6.23 10.66
CA VAL A 10 -2.72 4.97 9.92
C VAL A 10 -2.65 5.23 8.42
N TYR A 11 -3.47 6.15 7.90
CA TYR A 11 -3.40 6.57 6.50
C TYR A 11 -2.02 7.14 6.15
N ALA A 12 -1.50 8.08 6.94
CA ALA A 12 -0.21 8.70 6.67
C ALA A 12 0.93 7.68 6.60
N VAL A 13 0.93 6.70 7.51
CA VAL A 13 1.92 5.60 7.51
C VAL A 13 1.78 4.74 6.26
N LEU A 14 0.56 4.34 5.89
CA LEU A 14 0.33 3.51 4.70
C LEU A 14 0.71 4.25 3.41
N ASP A 15 0.30 5.51 3.26
CA ASP A 15 0.68 6.33 2.10
C ASP A 15 2.20 6.48 1.97
N GLN A 16 2.90 6.71 3.09
CA GLN A 16 4.35 6.77 3.12
C GLN A 16 4.98 5.46 2.63
N LEU A 17 4.54 4.32 3.16
CA LEU A 17 5.08 3.00 2.82
C LEU A 17 4.82 2.65 1.34
N LEU A 18 3.61 2.88 0.84
CA LEU A 18 3.27 2.64 -0.58
C LEU A 18 4.08 3.56 -1.51
N THR A 19 4.27 4.82 -1.12
CA THR A 19 5.11 5.78 -1.85
C THR A 19 6.59 5.35 -1.85
N GLU A 20 7.10 4.90 -0.71
CA GLU A 20 8.47 4.42 -0.56
C GLU A 20 8.73 3.19 -1.43
N ALA A 21 7.83 2.20 -1.39
CA ALA A 21 7.87 1.03 -2.26
C ALA A 21 7.90 1.45 -3.74
N GLY A 22 7.02 2.36 -4.16
CA GLY A 22 6.98 2.84 -5.54
C GLY A 22 8.24 3.58 -5.96
N ARG A 23 8.90 4.29 -5.05
CA ARG A 23 10.21 4.94 -5.30
C ARG A 23 11.33 3.91 -5.39
N ALA A 24 11.31 2.87 -4.55
CA ALA A 24 12.33 1.81 -4.54
C ALA A 24 12.26 0.99 -5.83
N VAL A 25 11.06 0.60 -6.27
CA VAL A 25 10.83 -0.05 -7.57
C VAL A 25 11.37 0.80 -8.73
N ALA A 26 11.14 2.11 -8.72
CA ALA A 26 11.65 3.00 -9.77
C ALA A 26 13.20 3.02 -9.88
N ARG A 27 13.90 2.68 -8.79
CA ARG A 27 15.37 2.63 -8.72
C ARG A 27 15.92 1.22 -8.94
N GLY A 28 15.07 0.21 -9.13
CA GLY A 28 15.48 -1.21 -9.17
C GLY A 28 15.87 -1.77 -7.79
N ASP A 29 15.45 -1.12 -6.71
CA ASP A 29 15.77 -1.46 -5.33
C ASP A 29 14.67 -2.38 -4.75
N HIS A 30 14.69 -3.65 -5.19
CA HIS A 30 13.61 -4.61 -4.89
C HIS A 30 13.59 -5.03 -3.41
N GLU A 31 14.75 -5.06 -2.75
CA GLU A 31 14.83 -5.37 -1.31
C GLU A 31 14.10 -4.31 -0.49
N THR A 32 14.36 -3.03 -0.75
CA THR A 32 13.67 -1.93 -0.07
C THR A 32 12.18 -1.92 -0.43
N ALA A 33 11.83 -2.19 -1.68
CA ALA A 33 10.43 -2.28 -2.10
C ALA A 33 9.68 -3.39 -1.32
N SER A 34 10.27 -4.58 -1.23
CA SER A 34 9.71 -5.70 -0.46
C SER A 34 9.55 -5.34 1.01
N SER A 35 10.59 -4.77 1.63
CA SER A 35 10.55 -4.39 3.04
C SER A 35 9.46 -3.35 3.37
N ALA A 36 9.25 -2.37 2.47
CA ALA A 36 8.19 -1.38 2.61
C ALA A 36 6.79 -2.02 2.47
N VAL A 37 6.62 -2.96 1.54
CA VAL A 37 5.36 -3.70 1.33
C VAL A 37 5.05 -4.61 2.52
N ASP A 38 6.04 -5.33 3.06
CA ASP A 38 5.87 -6.17 4.26
C ASP A 38 5.48 -5.35 5.49
N SER A 39 6.07 -4.15 5.61
CA SER A 39 5.69 -3.19 6.65
C SER A 39 4.25 -2.71 6.47
N ALA A 40 3.82 -2.43 5.24
CA ALA A 40 2.44 -2.04 4.95
C ALA A 40 1.45 -3.17 5.24
N ALA A 41 1.80 -4.43 4.93
CA ALA A 41 1.01 -5.60 5.27
C ALA A 41 0.86 -5.73 6.79
N THR A 42 1.95 -5.57 7.54
CA THR A 42 1.95 -5.59 9.01
C THR A 42 1.07 -4.50 9.61
N VAL A 43 1.16 -3.26 9.10
CA VAL A 43 0.30 -2.15 9.54
C VAL A 43 -1.16 -2.45 9.21
N THR A 44 -1.43 -2.96 8.01
CA THR A 44 -2.79 -3.33 7.57
C THR A 44 -3.41 -4.37 8.49
N GLU A 45 -2.69 -5.44 8.79
CA GLU A 45 -3.18 -6.51 9.66
C GLU A 45 -3.50 -6.01 11.08
N ASN A 46 -2.61 -5.19 11.64
CA ASN A 46 -2.64 -4.81 13.05
C ASN A 46 -3.47 -3.55 13.34
N LYS A 47 -3.59 -2.63 12.38
CA LYS A 47 -4.12 -1.28 12.61
C LYS A 47 -5.35 -0.96 11.79
N VAL A 48 -5.61 -1.68 10.69
CA VAL A 48 -6.75 -1.39 9.83
C VAL A 48 -7.96 -2.25 10.27
N PRO A 49 -9.11 -1.62 10.59
CA PRO A 49 -10.32 -2.35 10.93
C PRO A 49 -10.77 -3.28 9.79
N PRO A 50 -11.42 -4.42 10.10
CA PRO A 50 -12.02 -5.27 9.07
C PRO A 50 -12.99 -4.48 8.19
N GLY A 51 -12.77 -4.52 6.88
CA GLY A 51 -13.58 -3.75 5.94
C GLY A 51 -13.03 -3.75 4.52
N PRO A 52 -13.72 -3.08 3.58
CA PRO A 52 -13.26 -2.88 2.21
C PRO A 52 -11.83 -2.34 2.11
N GLN A 53 -11.44 -1.38 2.96
CA GLN A 53 -10.10 -0.80 2.94
C GLN A 53 -9.01 -1.79 3.34
N ARG A 54 -9.24 -2.59 4.39
CA ARG A 54 -8.34 -3.68 4.77
C ARG A 54 -8.14 -4.68 3.63
N ARG A 55 -9.24 -5.14 3.00
CA ARG A 55 -9.15 -6.09 1.88
C ARG A 55 -8.41 -5.50 0.68
N LEU A 56 -8.60 -4.22 0.39
CA LEU A 56 -7.88 -3.52 -0.67
C LEU A 56 -6.38 -3.51 -0.39
N LEU A 57 -5.97 -3.17 0.84
CA LEU A 57 -4.57 -3.12 1.24
C LEU A 57 -3.91 -4.51 1.31
N GLU A 58 -4.62 -5.51 1.85
CA GLU A 58 -4.16 -6.91 1.87
C GLU A 58 -3.91 -7.40 0.44
N HIS A 59 -4.89 -7.21 -0.45
CA HIS A 59 -4.75 -7.56 -1.85
C HIS A 59 -3.61 -6.79 -2.54
N CYS A 60 -3.43 -5.51 -2.17
CA CYS A 60 -2.35 -4.71 -2.72
C CYS A 60 -0.98 -5.27 -2.33
N CYS A 61 -0.78 -5.60 -1.06
CA CYS A 61 0.48 -6.11 -0.56
C CYS A 61 0.79 -7.47 -1.20
N GLU A 62 -0.17 -8.41 -1.21
CA GLU A 62 -0.01 -9.72 -1.85
C GLU A 62 0.34 -9.60 -3.34
N THR A 63 -0.37 -8.74 -4.07
CA THR A 63 -0.14 -8.54 -5.51
C THR A 63 1.25 -7.97 -5.77
N VAL A 64 1.66 -6.95 -5.02
CA VAL A 64 2.96 -6.31 -5.22
C VAL A 64 4.09 -7.27 -4.85
N THR A 65 3.98 -8.04 -3.76
CA THR A 65 4.96 -9.08 -3.42
C THR A 65 5.12 -10.07 -4.57
N GLY A 66 4.03 -10.60 -5.11
CA GLY A 66 4.09 -11.53 -6.25
C GLY A 66 4.70 -10.89 -7.52
N LEU A 67 4.43 -9.61 -7.76
CA LEU A 67 5.01 -8.88 -8.89
C LEU A 67 6.51 -8.61 -8.73
N LEU A 68 7.00 -8.38 -7.50
CA LEU A 68 8.43 -8.20 -7.21
C LEU A 68 9.23 -9.50 -7.35
N GLU A 69 8.59 -10.65 -7.08
CA GLU A 69 9.19 -11.99 -7.21
C GLU A 69 9.17 -12.51 -8.65
N ALA A 70 8.26 -12.03 -9.50
CA ALA A 70 8.14 -12.45 -10.88
C ALA A 70 9.29 -11.90 -11.75
N GLU A 71 9.88 -12.78 -12.56
CA GLU A 71 10.86 -12.42 -13.58
C GLU A 71 10.17 -11.56 -14.67
N ASP A 72 10.82 -10.48 -15.12
CA ASP A 72 10.38 -9.56 -16.17
C ASP A 72 9.12 -8.70 -15.91
N THR A 73 8.75 -8.45 -14.65
CA THR A 73 7.67 -7.49 -14.35
C THR A 73 8.06 -6.04 -14.68
N ASP A 74 7.16 -5.31 -15.35
CA ASP A 74 7.32 -3.88 -15.60
C ASP A 74 7.24 -3.07 -14.28
N ALA A 75 8.34 -2.40 -13.93
CA ALA A 75 8.41 -1.50 -12.78
C ALA A 75 7.33 -0.40 -12.81
N ALA A 76 6.91 0.06 -13.99
CA ALA A 76 5.83 1.03 -14.13
C ALA A 76 4.47 0.47 -13.67
N LEU A 77 4.21 -0.82 -13.92
CA LEU A 77 2.98 -1.50 -13.50
C LEU A 77 2.88 -1.52 -11.97
N ILE A 78 3.93 -1.98 -11.29
CA ILE A 78 3.96 -2.06 -9.82
C ILE A 78 3.74 -0.68 -9.20
N ARG A 79 4.44 0.33 -9.73
CA ARG A 79 4.34 1.71 -9.24
C ARG A 79 2.96 2.31 -9.42
N GLU A 80 2.35 2.10 -10.57
CA GLU A 80 1.00 2.58 -10.83
C GLU A 80 -0.01 1.88 -9.92
N TYR A 81 0.16 0.58 -9.69
CA TYR A 81 -0.71 -0.17 -8.80
C TYR A 81 -0.63 0.32 -7.34
N LEU A 82 0.58 0.58 -6.83
CA LEU A 82 0.80 1.18 -5.51
C LEU A 82 0.14 2.57 -5.38
N ARG A 83 0.36 3.44 -6.38
CA ARG A 83 -0.23 4.79 -6.43
C ARG A 83 -1.77 4.73 -6.45
N ALA A 84 -2.31 3.92 -7.35
CA ALA A 84 -3.75 3.78 -7.56
C ALA A 84 -4.47 3.19 -6.33
N THR A 85 -3.76 2.38 -5.53
CA THR A 85 -4.26 1.92 -4.22
C THR A 85 -4.27 3.05 -3.20
N SER A 86 -3.19 3.82 -3.06
CA SER A 86 -3.14 4.94 -2.10
C SER A 86 -4.25 5.97 -2.38
N GLU A 87 -4.48 6.31 -3.66
CA GLU A 87 -5.52 7.25 -4.09
C GLU A 87 -6.97 6.78 -3.78
N ARG A 88 -7.16 5.48 -3.53
CA ARG A 88 -8.47 4.90 -3.17
C ARG A 88 -8.70 4.84 -1.66
N LEU A 89 -7.70 5.11 -0.84
CA LEU A 89 -7.85 5.13 0.61
C LEU A 89 -8.73 6.31 1.03
N VAL A 90 -9.44 6.12 2.14
CA VAL A 90 -10.46 7.04 2.66
C VAL A 90 -10.10 7.28 4.12
N VAL A 91 -10.07 8.54 4.52
CA VAL A 91 -9.58 8.95 5.84
C VAL A 91 -10.74 9.39 6.71
N GLU A 92 -10.75 8.94 7.97
CA GLU A 92 -11.67 9.40 8.99
C GLU A 92 -11.45 10.90 9.25
N GLY A 93 -12.50 11.69 9.07
CA GLY A 93 -12.50 13.10 9.45
C GLY A 93 -11.82 14.05 8.46
N GLY A 94 -11.57 13.62 7.23
CA GLY A 94 -11.20 14.53 6.13
C GLY A 94 -12.36 15.46 5.76
N SER A 95 -12.62 16.49 6.56
CA SER A 95 -13.40 17.63 6.10
C SER A 95 -12.56 18.40 5.09
N SER A 96 -13.00 18.34 3.83
CA SER A 96 -12.86 19.34 2.74
C SER A 96 -11.59 20.17 2.69
#